data_AF-A0A329KRU5-F1
#
_entry.id   AF-A0A329KRU5-F1
#
_cell.length_a   1.000
_cell.length_b   1.000
_cell.length_c   1.000
_cell.angle_alpha   90.00
_cell.angle_beta   90.00
_cell.angle_gamma   90.00
#
_symmetry.space_group_name_H-M   'P 1'
#
loop_
_entity.id
_entity.type
_entity.pdbx_description
1 polymer ?
#
loop_
_entity_poly.entity_id
_entity_poly.type
_entity_poly.pdbx_seq_one_letter_code
_entity_poly.pdbx_strand_id
1 'polypeptide(L)'
;MTNRGPLIVSAAVVLLAGGVFALYLPVFIDAYDQFGWQVKCGSGFITDLTQASSALGVGGKYVDQCDHALLIRRLWAIPAAALGGLTLTWQAGVALAHDYRRSTPSARQPELPCP
;
A
#
# COMPACT_ATOMS: atom_id res chain seq x y z
N MET A 1 -25.54 -0.52 -18.07
CA MET A 1 -24.34 -1.36 -18.28
C MET A 1 -23.25 -0.84 -17.37
N THR A 2 -22.92 -1.55 -16.29
CA THR A 2 -21.94 -1.04 -15.31
C THR A 2 -20.53 -1.17 -15.88
N ASN A 3 -19.81 -0.06 -16.00
CA ASN A 3 -18.38 -0.01 -16.36
C ASN A 3 -17.51 -0.58 -15.22
N ARG A 4 -17.61 -1.89 -14.94
CA ARG A 4 -16.94 -2.53 -13.79
C ARG A 4 -15.42 -2.51 -13.90
N GLY A 5 -14.88 -2.64 -15.12
CA GLY A 5 -13.42 -2.63 -15.37
C GLY A 5 -12.72 -1.37 -14.84
N PRO A 6 -13.05 -0.16 -15.33
CA PRO A 6 -12.42 1.07 -14.85
C PRO A 6 -12.71 1.35 -13.37
N LEU A 7 -13.88 0.94 -12.85
CA LEU A 7 -14.19 1.06 -11.42
C LEU A 7 -13.23 0.22 -10.56
N ILE A 8 -12.98 -1.04 -10.94
CA ILE A 8 -12.04 -1.91 -10.20
C ILE A 8 -10.62 -1.33 -10.22
N VAL A 9 -10.16 -0.84 -11.38
CA VAL A 9 -8.83 -0.21 -11.49
C VAL A 9 -8.75 1.04 -10.62
N SER A 10 -9.75 1.92 -10.68
CA SER A 10 -9.78 3.13 -9.84
C SER A 10 -9.77 2.80 -8.34
N ALA A 11 -10.55 1.81 -7.91
CA ALA A 11 -10.58 1.37 -6.52
C ALA A 11 -9.22 0.81 -6.09
N ALA A 12 -8.58 -0.01 -6.92
CA ALA A 12 -7.26 -0.56 -6.66
C ALA A 12 -6.18 0.52 -6.53
N VAL A 13 -6.21 1.53 -7.41
CA VAL A 13 -5.30 2.69 -7.34
C VAL A 13 -5.53 3.49 -6.07
N VAL A 14 -6.79 3.76 -5.70
CA VAL A 14 -7.12 4.51 -4.47
C VAL A 14 -6.67 3.74 -3.23
N LEU A 15 -6.87 2.42 -3.19
CA LEU A 15 -6.41 1.57 -2.07
C LEU A 15 -4.89 1.56 -1.97
N LEU A 16 -4.19 1.41 -3.09
CA LEU A 16 -2.73 1.42 -3.14
C LEU A 16 -2.19 2.79 -2.70
N ALA A 17 -2.60 3.85 -3.39
CA ALA A 17 -2.12 5.20 -3.13
C ALA A 17 -2.48 5.66 -1.71
N GLY A 18 -3.71 5.40 -1.26
CA GLY A 18 -4.17 5.71 0.08
C GLY A 18 -3.39 4.95 1.16
N GLY A 19 -3.17 3.65 0.98
CA GLY A 19 -2.39 2.84 1.90
C GLY A 19 -0.91 3.28 1.98
N VAL A 20 -0.27 3.52 0.83
CA VAL A 20 1.12 4.02 0.78
C VAL A 20 1.22 5.42 1.39
N PHE A 21 0.30 6.32 1.07
CA PHE A 21 0.28 7.67 1.62
C PHE A 21 0.07 7.65 3.13
N ALA A 22 -0.82 6.79 3.62
CA ALA A 22 -1.02 6.58 5.05
C ALA A 22 0.24 6.04 5.74
N LEU A 23 1.02 5.17 5.10
CA LEU A 23 2.29 4.69 5.64
C LEU A 23 3.40 5.75 5.57
N TYR A 24 3.35 6.66 4.60
CA TYR A 24 4.36 7.71 4.41
C TYR A 24 4.19 8.88 5.39
N LEU A 25 2.95 9.22 5.72
CA LEU A 25 2.69 10.34 6.63
C LEU A 25 3.14 10.03 8.07
N PRO A 26 3.80 10.98 8.74
CA PRO A 26 4.24 10.79 10.10
C PRO A 26 3.06 10.62 11.08
N VAL A 27 3.26 9.79 12.10
CA VAL A 27 2.36 9.63 13.24
C VAL A 27 2.86 10.52 14.38
N PHE A 28 1.98 11.40 14.83
CA PHE A 28 2.19 12.21 16.02
C PHE A 28 1.31 11.64 17.12
N ILE A 29 1.84 11.59 18.33
CA ILE A 29 1.06 11.30 19.53
C ILE A 29 0.67 12.62 20.19
N ASP A 30 -0.45 12.63 20.93
CA ASP A 30 -0.89 13.80 21.72
C ASP A 30 -0.05 13.92 23.00
N ALA A 31 1.26 14.00 22.80
CA ALA A 31 2.28 14.15 23.82
C ALA A 31 3.24 15.25 23.38
N TYR A 32 3.55 16.13 24.32
CA TYR A 32 4.40 17.29 24.09
C TYR A 32 5.73 17.07 24.80
N ASP A 33 6.81 17.31 24.08
CA ASP A 33 8.16 17.34 24.62
C ASP A 33 8.32 18.52 25.60
N GLN A 34 9.40 18.54 26.37
CA GLN A 34 9.72 19.58 27.36
C GLN A 34 9.75 21.01 26.80
N PHE A 35 9.87 21.15 25.48
CA PHE A 35 9.83 22.43 24.75
C PHE A 35 8.45 22.78 24.18
N GLY A 36 7.41 21.98 24.44
CA GLY A 36 6.03 22.22 23.98
C GLY A 36 5.75 21.77 22.54
N TRP A 37 6.62 20.98 21.92
CA TRP A 37 6.44 20.44 20.57
C TRP A 37 5.90 19.00 20.61
N GLN A 38 5.01 18.63 19.69
CA GLN A 38 4.52 17.24 19.60
C GLN A 38 5.65 16.25 19.30
N VAL A 39 5.72 15.17 20.07
CA VAL A 39 6.68 14.09 19.88
C VAL A 39 6.34 13.35 18.57
N LYS A 40 7.30 13.34 17.63
CA LYS A 40 7.21 12.54 16.41
C LYS A 40 7.67 11.12 16.68
N CYS A 41 6.82 10.14 16.38
CA CYS A 41 7.13 8.71 16.52
C CYS A 41 7.69 8.08 15.23
N GLY A 42 7.73 8.84 14.13
CA GLY A 42 8.15 8.36 12.80
C GLY A 42 6.98 8.23 11.82
N SER A 43 7.14 7.38 10.79
CA SER A 43 6.14 7.07 9.77
C SER A 43 5.75 5.58 9.82
N GLY A 44 4.66 5.21 9.15
CA GLY A 44 4.24 3.80 9.06
C GLY A 44 5.30 2.88 8.44
N PHE A 45 6.25 3.41 7.65
CA PHE A 45 7.40 2.67 7.11
C PHE A 45 8.61 2.63 8.06
N ILE A 46 8.97 3.77 8.66
CA ILE A 46 10.18 3.91 9.49
C ILE A 46 9.80 4.40 10.87
N THR A 47 10.07 3.58 11.87
CA THR A 47 9.94 3.94 13.30
C THR A 47 11.16 4.76 13.71
N ASP A 48 10.96 5.98 14.21
CA ASP A 48 12.03 6.76 14.85
C ASP A 48 11.64 7.03 16.31
N LEU A 49 12.27 6.27 17.20
CA LEU A 49 12.00 6.28 18.64
C LEU A 49 13.05 7.10 19.40
N THR A 50 14.02 7.70 18.72
CA THR A 50 15.15 8.39 19.34
C THR A 50 14.71 9.67 20.08
N GLN A 51 13.68 10.35 19.56
CA GLN A 51 13.07 11.50 20.20
C GLN A 51 12.13 11.08 21.35
N ALA A 52 11.39 9.98 21.19
CA ALA A 52 10.49 9.46 22.22
C ALA A 52 11.24 8.87 23.44
N SER A 53 12.44 8.34 23.25
CA SER A 53 13.29 7.82 24.33
C SER A 53 14.08 8.89 25.07
N SER A 54 14.31 10.05 24.44
CA SER A 54 15.05 11.18 25.02
C SER A 54 14.16 12.27 25.62
N ALA A 55 12.88 12.33 25.24
CA ALA A 55 11.89 13.16 25.93
C ALA A 55 11.80 12.72 27.40
N LEU A 56 12.07 13.65 28.33
CA LEU A 56 11.95 13.46 29.79
C LEU A 56 10.48 13.37 30.19
N GLY A 57 9.83 12.31 29.75
CA GLY A 57 8.46 11.97 30.04
C GLY A 57 8.42 10.64 30.78
N VAL A 58 7.56 10.54 31.80
CA VAL A 58 7.42 9.43 32.76
C VAL A 58 7.75 8.06 32.13
N GLY A 59 8.98 7.61 32.36
CA GLY A 59 9.57 6.30 32.06
C GLY A 59 8.82 5.38 31.09
N GLY A 60 9.14 5.45 29.80
CA GLY A 60 8.80 4.41 28.82
C GLY A 60 7.36 4.41 28.30
N LYS A 61 6.42 5.18 28.87
CA LYS A 61 5.03 5.26 28.39
C LYS A 61 4.90 5.82 26.96
N TYR A 62 5.76 6.75 26.57
CA TYR A 62 5.71 7.37 25.24
C TYR A 62 6.15 6.44 24.11
N VAL A 63 7.10 5.54 24.39
CA VAL A 63 7.54 4.51 23.43
C VAL A 63 6.40 3.54 23.13
N ASP A 64 5.70 3.08 24.16
CA ASP A 64 4.57 2.16 24.04
C ASP A 64 3.37 2.81 23.31
N GLN A 65 3.12 4.10 23.59
CA GLN A 65 2.11 4.91 22.89
C GLN A 65 2.44 5.10 21.40
N CYS A 66 3.72 5.37 21.09
CA CYS A 66 4.21 5.48 19.72
C CYS A 66 4.07 4.17 18.96
N ASP A 67 4.46 3.05 19.57
CA ASP A 67 4.37 1.73 18.96
C ASP A 67 2.92 1.35 18.67
N HIS A 68 2.02 1.54 19.64
CA HIS A 68 0.59 1.28 19.45
C HIS A 68 -0.02 2.13 18.32
N ALA A 69 0.32 3.42 18.25
CA ALA A 69 -0.18 4.31 17.20
C ALA A 69 0.35 3.91 15.81
N LEU A 70 1.62 3.47 15.73
CA LEU A 70 2.20 2.94 14.50
C LEU A 70 1.57 1.61 14.09
N LEU A 71 1.31 0.71 15.05
CA LEU A 71 0.65 -0.57 14.82
C LEU A 71 -0.76 -0.40 14.26
N ILE A 72 -1.58 0.49 14.84
CA ILE A 72 -2.92 0.78 14.32
C ILE A 72 -2.83 1.25 12.87
N ARG A 73 -1.87 2.12 12.54
CA ARG A 73 -1.72 2.62 11.17
C ARG A 73 -1.30 1.52 10.19
N ARG A 74 -0.35 0.67 10.60
CA ARG A 74 0.09 -0.49 9.81
C ARG A 74 -1.02 -1.52 9.62
N LEU A 75 -1.88 -1.71 10.62
CA LEU A 75 -2.94 -2.71 10.62
C LEU A 75 -3.95 -2.53 9.47
N TRP A 76 -4.22 -1.29 9.04
CA TRP A 76 -5.12 -1.05 7.91
C TRP A 76 -4.39 -0.58 6.65
N ALA A 77 -3.30 0.18 6.78
CA ALA A 77 -2.61 0.75 5.63
C ALA A 77 -1.81 -0.30 4.85
N ILE A 78 -1.19 -1.29 5.53
CA ILE A 78 -0.46 -2.38 4.85
C ILE A 78 -1.44 -3.27 4.08
N PRO A 79 -2.54 -3.78 4.66
CA PRO A 79 -3.50 -4.58 3.89
C PRO A 79 -4.14 -3.80 2.73
N ALA A 80 -4.48 -2.52 2.93
CA ALA A 80 -5.02 -1.68 1.85
C ALA A 80 -4.04 -1.54 0.69
N ALA A 81 -2.76 -1.23 0.99
CA ALA A 81 -1.72 -1.13 -0.02
C ALA A 81 -1.47 -2.46 -0.74
N ALA A 82 -1.41 -3.57 0.01
CA ALA A 82 -1.21 -4.91 -0.53
C ALA A 82 -2.35 -5.34 -1.46
N LEU A 83 -3.61 -5.13 -1.06
CA LEU A 83 -4.78 -5.42 -1.88
C LEU A 83 -4.79 -4.59 -3.17
N GLY A 84 -4.51 -3.29 -3.07
CA GLY A 84 -4.39 -2.42 -4.25
C GLY A 84 -3.27 -2.86 -5.20
N GLY A 85 -2.11 -3.23 -4.66
CA GLY A 85 -0.98 -3.75 -5.44
C GLY A 85 -1.28 -5.07 -6.15
N LEU A 86 -1.80 -6.06 -5.41
CA LEU A 86 -2.12 -7.39 -5.96
C LEU A 86 -3.21 -7.34 -7.03
N THR A 87 -4.22 -6.48 -6.83
CA THR A 87 -5.28 -6.32 -7.83
C THR A 87 -4.75 -5.68 -9.11
N LEU A 88 -3.88 -4.66 -9.02
CA LEU A 88 -3.27 -4.05 -10.20
C LEU A 88 -2.34 -5.02 -10.95
N THR A 89 -1.51 -5.78 -10.24
CA THR A 89 -0.59 -6.75 -10.87
C THR A 89 -1.37 -7.88 -11.54
N TRP A 90 -2.45 -8.36 -10.91
CA TRP A 90 -3.34 -9.35 -11.52
C TRP A 90 -3.95 -8.84 -12.83
N GLN A 91 -4.52 -7.63 -12.80
CA GLN A 91 -5.15 -7.04 -14.00
C GLN A 91 -4.13 -6.82 -15.12
N ALA A 92 -2.92 -6.34 -14.80
CA ALA A 92 -1.83 -6.20 -15.76
C ALA A 92 -1.41 -7.56 -16.35
N GLY A 93 -1.28 -8.59 -15.51
CA GLY A 93 -0.98 -9.95 -15.96
C GLY A 93 -2.04 -10.53 -16.89
N VAL A 94 -3.32 -10.32 -16.58
CA VAL A 94 -4.44 -10.72 -17.45
C VAL A 94 -4.41 -9.99 -18.79
N ALA A 95 -4.15 -8.68 -18.79
CA ALA A 95 -4.02 -7.90 -20.03
C ALA A 95 -2.87 -8.40 -20.91
N LEU A 96 -1.69 -8.59 -20.32
CA LEU A 96 -0.51 -9.12 -21.01
C LEU A 96 -0.74 -10.54 -21.58
N ALA A 97 -1.41 -11.40 -20.81
CA ALA A 97 -1.75 -12.75 -21.27
C ALA A 97 -2.75 -12.73 -22.45
N HIS A 98 -3.69 -11.78 -22.46
CA HIS A 98 -4.59 -11.58 -23.58
C HIS A 98 -3.86 -11.11 -24.84
N ASP A 99 -2.94 -10.17 -24.71
CA ASP A 99 -2.16 -9.64 -25.84
C ASP A 99 -1.24 -10.72 -26.43
N TYR A 100 -0.64 -11.56 -25.59
CA TYR A 100 0.12 -12.72 -26.03
C TYR A 100 -0.74 -13.71 -26.85
N ARG A 101 -1.95 -14.02 -26.38
CA ARG A 101 -2.88 -14.91 -27.12
C ARG A 101 -3.31 -14.35 -28.47
N ARG A 102 -3.47 -13.04 -28.62
CA ARG A 102 -3.76 -12.42 -29.93
C ARG A 102 -2.55 -12.43 -30.87
N SER A 103 -1.36 -12.33 -30.30
CA SER A 103 -0.12 -12.21 -31.06
C SER A 103 0.37 -13.53 -31.63
N THR A 104 0.02 -14.68 -31.05
CA THR A 104 0.27 -16.01 -31.64
C THR A 104 -0.72 -16.23 -32.79
N PRO A 105 -0.31 -16.06 -34.06
CA PRO A 105 -1.19 -16.31 -35.17
C PRO A 105 -1.51 -17.80 -35.23
N SER A 106 -2.67 -18.13 -35.78
CA SER A 106 -3.11 -19.48 -36.11
C SER A 106 -2.10 -20.21 -37.02
N ALA A 107 -1.00 -20.72 -36.45
CA ALA A 107 -0.02 -21.61 -37.09
C ALA A 107 -0.59 -23.03 -37.27
N ARG A 108 -1.89 -23.13 -37.48
CA ARG A 108 -2.60 -24.37 -37.75
C ARG A 108 -3.72 -24.11 -38.76
N GLN A 109 -3.38 -23.47 -39.87
CA GLN A 109 -4.03 -23.81 -41.13
C GLN A 109 -3.12 -24.90 -41.75
N PRO A 110 -3.40 -26.20 -41.54
CA PRO A 110 -2.82 -27.19 -42.44
C PRO A 110 -3.32 -26.81 -43.82
N GLU A 111 -2.41 -26.46 -44.72
CA GLU A 111 -2.72 -26.40 -46.15
C GLU A 111 -3.47 -27.68 -46.49
N LEU A 112 -4.77 -27.56 -46.79
CA LEU A 112 -5.52 -28.64 -47.42
C LEU A 112 -4.89 -28.80 -48.81
N PRO A 113 -4.30 -29.96 -49.14
CA PRO A 113 -4.03 -30.27 -50.53
C PRO A 113 -5.36 -30.63 -51.18
N CYS A 114 -5.73 -29.95 -52.26
CA CYS A 114 -6.81 -30.38 -53.14
C CYS A 114 -6.28 -30.53 -54.57
N PRO A 115 -6.89 -31.45 -55.35
CA PRO A 115 -6.23 -32.45 -56.19
C PRO A 115 -5.73 -31.97 -57.55
#